data_AF-A0A8H3HPW5-F1
#
_entry.id   AF-A0A8H3HPW5-F1
#
_cell.length_a   1.000
_cell.length_b   1.000
_cell.length_c   1.000
_cell.angle_alpha   90.00
_cell.angle_beta   90.00
_cell.angle_gamma   90.00
#
_symmetry.space_group_name_H-M   'P 1'
#
loop_
_entity.id
_entity.type
_entity.pdbx_description
1 polymer ?
#
loop_
_entity_poly.entity_id
_entity_poly.type
_entity_poly.pdbx_seq_one_letter_code
_entity_poly.pdbx_strand_id
1 'polypeptide(L)'
;MKTTSFIDIIPQEILVPILHQCDYLTIIRFSLTCKKAQQLVSLSVSLQLHIELEINGLEISNGSSKGNPNHSSVLKELKCYQDDILILDWDLRSGVYHGESRTSEIDSDSDRFQVNILQIAVLGSLNIPPPTEFGKICNTCVADPIQDLAILIEDEQVGFHSVRFHFRSITTGKPHLQIEHPILTVGFDNAFIQQNDLSSGVISVIAEVVGDCFVAKFYWAESVCTTRETLLWERKTGTLLARTDVESDTDRSIFIDKEHLLVCSSLPENDLQSARISLNIYHIPNVVAGHKLLPNAKLCPSLYPKHNPILVFELPELHPSWTISQENFELHSDPLPGDVVYSKSVSFLCSRVTTLTLGFRIWCISSQGLRTYYYFHVFINTQNIFAHIREFRSEETVTIPWNGWGPSATRWFVGDHITQRSTYGIYRSQYLQSIVINESRDDTELVSVIDFNTPTIKRYAYNSGTTSKTTEQESTDITERTLVLEGKGMIAGRRFQPGIDLAEVPIATVGQALDHQIFAETVGSDMKTIIRDGFKYPVASCLPYRVVTKLQRMPMHYRWRIHGEYLVGAPWSDLLQENPPFSLYKLELPSQF
;
A
#
# COMPACT_ATOMS: atom_id res chain seq x y z
N MET A 1 0.55 -53.25 17.26
CA MET A 1 -0.42 -52.31 17.85
C MET A 1 -0.37 -51.02 17.06
N LYS A 2 -1.49 -50.56 16.44
CA LYS A 2 -1.54 -49.22 15.85
C LYS A 2 -1.62 -48.23 17.01
N THR A 3 -0.60 -47.39 17.17
CA THR A 3 -0.66 -46.24 18.09
C THR A 3 -1.72 -45.28 17.57
N THR A 4 -2.90 -45.28 18.19
CA THR A 4 -3.94 -44.28 17.95
C THR A 4 -3.36 -42.92 18.31
N SER A 5 -3.34 -42.00 17.34
CA SER A 5 -2.89 -40.63 17.59
C SER A 5 -3.88 -39.98 18.56
N PHE A 6 -3.41 -39.12 19.46
CA PHE A 6 -4.27 -38.36 20.36
C PHE A 6 -5.34 -37.55 19.58
N ILE A 7 -5.00 -37.08 18.38
CA ILE A 7 -5.91 -36.38 17.45
C ILE A 7 -7.08 -37.27 17.02
N ASP A 8 -6.92 -38.60 17.01
CA ASP A 8 -7.99 -39.52 16.62
C ASP A 8 -9.13 -39.54 17.64
N ILE A 9 -8.83 -39.23 18.91
CA ILE A 9 -9.77 -39.29 20.05
C ILE A 9 -10.56 -37.98 20.21
N ILE A 10 -9.99 -36.84 19.78
CA ILE A 10 -10.66 -35.54 19.96
C ILE A 10 -11.79 -35.38 18.92
N PRO A 11 -13.02 -35.03 19.35
CA PRO A 11 -14.13 -34.71 18.47
C PRO A 11 -13.85 -33.49 17.58
N GLN A 12 -14.45 -33.45 16.38
CA GLN A 12 -14.23 -32.36 15.43
C GLN A 12 -14.75 -31.02 15.96
N GLU A 13 -15.83 -31.06 16.75
CA GLU A 13 -16.50 -29.94 17.39
C GLU A 13 -15.60 -29.22 18.40
N ILE A 14 -14.56 -29.90 18.92
CA ILE A 14 -13.57 -29.31 19.82
C ILE A 14 -12.34 -28.83 19.03
N LEU A 15 -11.92 -29.60 18.03
CA LEU A 15 -10.76 -29.23 17.21
C LEU A 15 -10.99 -27.96 16.40
N VAL A 16 -12.18 -27.76 15.82
CA VAL A 16 -12.47 -26.60 14.98
C VAL A 16 -12.36 -25.27 15.77
N PRO A 17 -12.98 -25.11 16.96
CA PRO A 17 -12.77 -23.92 17.79
C PRO A 17 -11.33 -23.67 18.21
N ILE A 18 -10.56 -24.73 18.53
CA ILE A 18 -9.13 -24.61 18.86
C ILE A 18 -8.37 -24.06 17.66
N LEU A 19 -8.63 -24.59 16.46
CA LEU A 19 -7.99 -24.13 15.23
C LEU A 19 -8.40 -22.70 14.85
N HIS A 20 -9.59 -22.23 15.23
CA HIS A 20 -9.97 -20.82 15.07
C HIS A 20 -9.16 -19.84 15.93
N GLN A 21 -8.48 -20.31 16.98
CA GLN A 21 -7.55 -19.49 17.77
C GLN A 21 -6.12 -19.51 17.23
N CYS A 22 -5.87 -20.29 16.17
CA CYS A 22 -4.57 -20.40 15.54
C CYS A 22 -4.52 -19.53 14.28
N ASP A 23 -3.33 -19.04 13.93
CA ASP A 23 -3.13 -18.43 12.62
C ASP A 23 -3.26 -19.44 11.48
N TYR A 24 -3.54 -18.95 10.28
CA TYR A 24 -3.75 -19.79 9.11
C TYR A 24 -2.54 -20.68 8.78
N LEU A 25 -1.32 -20.24 9.06
CA LEU A 25 -0.12 -21.05 8.83
C LEU A 25 -0.11 -22.28 9.73
N THR A 26 -0.50 -22.13 10.99
CA THR A 26 -0.62 -23.19 11.97
C THR A 26 -1.73 -24.16 11.57
N ILE A 27 -2.87 -23.64 11.08
CA ILE A 27 -3.97 -24.49 10.54
C ILE A 27 -3.50 -25.28 9.32
N ILE A 28 -2.78 -24.66 8.39
CA ILE A 28 -2.22 -25.34 7.21
C ILE A 28 -1.20 -26.40 7.64
N ARG A 29 -0.25 -26.07 8.53
CA ARG A 29 0.74 -27.03 9.06
C ARG A 29 0.04 -28.22 9.74
N PHE A 30 -0.99 -27.96 10.55
CA PHE A 30 -1.82 -29.00 11.15
C PHE A 30 -2.45 -29.90 10.08
N SER A 31 -3.01 -29.32 9.01
CA SER A 31 -3.60 -30.07 7.90
C SER A 31 -2.62 -31.01 7.18
N LEU A 32 -1.33 -30.68 7.19
CA LEU A 32 -0.27 -31.49 6.57
C LEU A 32 0.20 -32.67 7.44
N THR A 33 -0.20 -32.74 8.70
CA THR A 33 0.28 -33.78 9.63
C THR A 33 -0.31 -35.17 9.37
N CYS A 34 -1.59 -35.24 8.98
CA CYS A 34 -2.28 -36.51 8.74
C CYS A 34 -3.57 -36.32 7.92
N LYS A 35 -4.08 -37.42 7.33
CA LYS A 35 -5.30 -37.40 6.50
C LYS A 35 -6.54 -36.90 7.26
N LYS A 36 -6.70 -37.23 8.54
CA LYS A 36 -7.83 -36.77 9.37
C LYS A 36 -7.80 -35.25 9.54
N ALA A 37 -6.63 -34.68 9.84
CA ALA A 37 -6.44 -33.23 9.95
C ALA A 37 -6.67 -32.52 8.61
N GLN A 38 -6.14 -33.07 7.52
CA GLN A 38 -6.38 -32.57 6.17
C GLN A 38 -7.88 -32.52 5.86
N GLN A 39 -8.60 -33.62 6.10
CA GLN A 39 -10.04 -33.72 5.88
C GLN A 39 -10.83 -32.75 6.77
N LEU A 40 -10.45 -32.62 8.04
CA LEU A 40 -11.08 -31.68 8.97
C LEU A 40 -11.00 -30.24 8.44
N VAL A 41 -9.79 -29.81 8.05
CA VAL A 41 -9.57 -28.46 7.53
C VAL A 41 -10.26 -28.27 6.19
N SER A 42 -10.19 -29.25 5.27
CA SER A 42 -10.79 -29.13 3.93
C SER A 42 -12.32 -29.13 3.94
N LEU A 43 -12.95 -29.87 4.86
CA LEU A 43 -14.40 -30.00 4.95
C LEU A 43 -15.05 -28.92 5.85
N SER A 44 -14.28 -28.32 6.76
CA SER A 44 -14.77 -27.24 7.60
C SER A 44 -14.81 -25.90 6.86
N VAL A 45 -16.01 -25.49 6.45
CA VAL A 45 -16.24 -24.21 5.77
C VAL A 45 -15.77 -23.01 6.60
N SER A 46 -15.91 -23.05 7.92
CA SER A 46 -15.48 -21.96 8.81
C SER A 46 -13.96 -21.83 8.84
N LEU A 47 -13.22 -22.96 8.88
CA LEU A 47 -11.75 -22.94 8.82
C LEU A 47 -11.25 -22.49 7.46
N GLN A 48 -11.91 -22.92 6.37
CA GLN A 48 -11.59 -22.45 5.03
C GLN A 48 -11.78 -20.93 4.92
N LEU A 49 -12.91 -20.40 5.41
CA LEU A 49 -13.13 -18.95 5.43
C LEU A 49 -12.08 -18.22 6.25
N HIS A 50 -11.73 -18.73 7.44
CA HIS A 50 -10.68 -18.15 8.27
C HIS A 50 -9.34 -18.09 7.54
N ILE A 51 -8.91 -19.20 6.92
CA ILE A 51 -7.67 -19.26 6.14
C ILE A 51 -7.70 -18.24 4.99
N GLU A 52 -8.80 -18.19 4.22
CA GLU A 52 -8.91 -17.27 3.09
C GLU A 52 -8.88 -15.81 3.52
N LEU A 53 -9.58 -15.44 4.60
CA LEU A 53 -9.55 -14.07 5.13
C LEU A 53 -8.13 -13.69 5.59
N GLU A 54 -7.47 -14.53 6.39
CA GLU A 54 -6.13 -14.22 6.90
C GLU A 54 -5.05 -14.16 5.80
N ILE A 55 -5.06 -15.08 4.83
CA ILE A 55 -4.13 -15.06 3.69
C ILE A 55 -4.21 -13.74 2.93
N ASN A 56 -5.42 -13.21 2.84
CA ASN A 56 -5.73 -12.03 2.05
C ASN A 56 -5.65 -10.73 2.82
N GLY A 57 -5.37 -10.80 4.13
CA GLY A 57 -5.37 -9.65 5.04
C GLY A 57 -6.75 -9.01 5.17
N LEU A 58 -7.81 -9.83 5.20
CA LEU A 58 -9.19 -9.37 5.25
C LEU A 58 -9.88 -9.73 6.57
N GLU A 59 -10.93 -9.01 6.90
CA GLU A 59 -11.91 -9.33 7.95
C GLU A 59 -13.33 -9.05 7.46
N ILE A 60 -14.34 -9.61 8.13
CA ILE A 60 -15.74 -9.33 7.82
C ILE A 60 -16.18 -8.10 8.62
N SER A 61 -16.78 -7.11 7.96
CA SER A 61 -17.27 -5.91 8.64
C SER A 61 -18.40 -6.22 9.63
N ASN A 62 -18.30 -5.68 10.83
CA ASN A 62 -19.34 -5.79 11.85
C ASN A 62 -20.63 -5.08 11.38
N GLY A 63 -21.73 -5.81 11.29
CA GLY A 63 -23.03 -5.26 10.88
C GLY A 63 -23.32 -5.31 9.38
N SER A 64 -22.40 -5.85 8.57
CA SER A 64 -22.58 -6.04 7.12
C SER A 64 -23.80 -6.93 6.77
N SER A 65 -24.18 -7.83 7.67
CA SER A 65 -25.20 -8.83 7.39
C SER A 65 -26.62 -8.34 7.64
N LYS A 66 -27.29 -7.84 6.60
CA LYS A 66 -28.74 -7.97 6.49
C LYS A 66 -29.08 -9.46 6.30
N GLY A 67 -29.14 -10.23 7.39
CA GLY A 67 -29.62 -11.62 7.38
C GLY A 67 -28.67 -12.72 7.85
N ASN A 68 -27.62 -12.43 8.63
CA ASN A 68 -26.66 -13.41 9.16
C ASN A 68 -26.24 -14.48 8.12
N PRO A 69 -25.47 -14.10 7.07
CA PRO A 69 -25.02 -15.03 6.04
C PRO A 69 -24.23 -16.15 6.72
N ASN A 70 -24.51 -17.38 6.31
CA ASN A 70 -23.76 -18.52 6.80
C ASN A 70 -22.32 -18.49 6.23
N HIS A 71 -21.38 -19.16 6.89
CA HIS A 71 -19.97 -19.20 6.46
C HIS A 71 -19.80 -19.67 5.00
N SER A 72 -20.72 -20.51 4.49
CA SER A 72 -20.67 -21.02 3.11
C SER A 72 -20.97 -19.94 2.08
N SER A 73 -21.99 -19.11 2.31
CA SER A 73 -22.28 -17.96 1.44
C SER A 73 -21.15 -16.94 1.48
N VAL A 74 -20.59 -16.66 2.67
CA VAL A 74 -19.46 -15.71 2.81
C VAL A 74 -18.22 -16.23 2.07
N LEU A 75 -17.88 -17.51 2.24
CA LEU A 75 -16.73 -18.12 1.56
C LEU A 75 -16.93 -18.15 0.04
N LYS A 76 -18.14 -18.45 -0.44
CA LYS A 76 -18.46 -18.42 -1.86
C LYS A 76 -18.29 -17.01 -2.41
N GLU A 77 -18.79 -16.00 -1.72
CA GLU A 77 -18.68 -14.58 -2.12
C GLU A 77 -17.22 -14.10 -2.09
N LEU A 78 -16.44 -14.51 -1.09
CA LEU A 78 -14.99 -14.24 -1.03
C LEU A 78 -14.24 -14.89 -2.18
N LYS A 79 -14.59 -16.13 -2.56
CA LYS A 79 -13.99 -16.81 -3.72
C LYS A 79 -14.40 -16.15 -5.03
N CYS A 80 -15.69 -15.82 -5.22
CA CYS A 80 -16.13 -15.05 -6.37
C CYS A 80 -15.39 -13.71 -6.45
N TYR A 81 -15.22 -13.03 -5.31
CA TYR A 81 -14.36 -11.85 -5.25
C TYR A 81 -12.95 -12.22 -5.74
N GLN A 82 -12.26 -13.20 -5.16
CA GLN A 82 -10.92 -13.64 -5.58
C GLN A 82 -10.79 -14.03 -7.06
N ASP A 83 -11.83 -14.63 -7.63
CA ASP A 83 -11.86 -15.10 -9.01
C ASP A 83 -12.21 -13.97 -9.99
N ASP A 84 -12.98 -12.97 -9.55
CA ASP A 84 -13.35 -11.76 -10.32
C ASP A 84 -12.29 -10.63 -10.22
N ILE A 85 -11.20 -10.87 -9.47
CA ILE A 85 -10.27 -9.84 -9.01
C ILE A 85 -9.25 -9.43 -10.08
N LEU A 86 -9.42 -8.20 -10.59
CA LEU A 86 -8.35 -7.29 -10.98
C LEU A 86 -8.81 -5.86 -10.53
N ILE A 87 -8.26 -5.29 -9.45
CA ILE A 87 -8.94 -4.39 -8.44
C ILE A 87 -8.46 -2.91 -8.19
N LEU A 88 -9.42 -2.04 -7.81
CA LEU A 88 -9.49 -0.60 -7.38
C LEU A 88 -8.18 0.16 -7.05
N ASP A 89 -8.03 1.42 -7.51
CA ASP A 89 -8.15 2.60 -6.64
C ASP A 89 -7.94 3.97 -7.33
N TRP A 90 -8.81 4.96 -7.06
CA TRP A 90 -8.74 6.43 -7.26
C TRP A 90 -8.98 7.11 -5.89
N ASP A 91 -8.04 7.19 -4.94
CA ASP A 91 -8.25 7.70 -3.55
C ASP A 91 -9.64 7.30 -2.97
N LEU A 92 -10.03 6.07 -3.30
CA LEU A 92 -11.31 5.43 -3.08
C LEU A 92 -11.25 4.78 -1.72
N ARG A 93 -11.34 5.60 -0.68
CA ARG A 93 -11.52 5.07 0.67
C ARG A 93 -12.92 4.48 0.75
N SER A 94 -12.96 3.15 0.80
CA SER A 94 -14.16 2.38 1.14
C SER A 94 -15.32 2.44 0.13
N GLY A 95 -14.98 2.37 -1.16
CA GLY A 95 -15.99 2.37 -2.25
C GLY A 95 -16.56 3.76 -2.56
N VAL A 96 -15.93 4.80 -2.04
CA VAL A 96 -16.38 6.18 -2.17
C VAL A 96 -15.25 7.04 -2.72
N TYR A 97 -15.48 7.63 -3.89
CA TYR A 97 -14.60 8.64 -4.46
C TYR A 97 -14.81 9.95 -3.74
N HIS A 98 -13.74 10.69 -3.54
CA HIS A 98 -13.83 12.08 -3.17
C HIS A 98 -13.01 12.93 -4.13
N GLY A 99 -13.59 14.04 -4.55
CA GLY A 99 -12.94 15.07 -5.33
C GLY A 99 -12.89 16.35 -4.51
N GLU A 100 -11.75 16.99 -4.51
CA GLU A 100 -11.55 18.29 -3.90
C GLU A 100 -11.67 19.36 -4.98
N SER A 101 -12.45 20.41 -4.72
CA SER A 101 -12.61 21.50 -5.66
C SER A 101 -12.65 22.87 -4.96
N ARG A 102 -12.49 23.92 -5.76
CA ARG A 102 -12.50 25.32 -5.34
C ARG A 102 -13.74 26.01 -5.93
N THR A 103 -14.38 26.86 -5.14
CA THR A 103 -15.55 27.65 -5.60
C THR A 103 -15.20 28.86 -6.46
N SER A 104 -13.92 29.22 -6.62
CA SER A 104 -13.49 30.49 -7.23
C SER A 104 -12.23 30.33 -8.07
N GLU A 105 -12.39 30.36 -9.40
CA GLU A 105 -11.30 30.38 -10.39
C GLU A 105 -10.68 31.79 -10.58
N ILE A 106 -11.19 32.81 -9.88
CA ILE A 106 -10.90 34.20 -10.21
C ILE A 106 -9.77 34.78 -9.32
N ASP A 107 -8.60 34.95 -9.95
CA ASP A 107 -7.59 36.01 -9.77
C ASP A 107 -6.67 36.07 -8.52
N SER A 108 -5.93 35.01 -8.20
CA SER A 108 -4.57 35.25 -7.66
C SER A 108 -3.60 34.12 -7.96
N ASP A 109 -2.59 34.43 -8.78
CA ASP A 109 -1.47 33.56 -9.17
C ASP A 109 -0.61 33.06 -7.98
N SER A 110 -0.84 33.58 -6.77
CA SER A 110 -0.03 33.32 -5.59
C SER A 110 -0.66 32.40 -4.54
N ASP A 111 -1.96 32.10 -4.63
CA ASP A 111 -2.66 31.33 -3.59
C ASP A 111 -2.75 29.84 -3.98
N ARG A 112 -1.73 29.09 -3.57
CA ARG A 112 -1.56 27.65 -3.87
C ARG A 112 -2.68 26.81 -3.24
N PHE A 113 -3.16 25.81 -4.00
CA PHE A 113 -3.95 24.62 -3.59
C PHE A 113 -4.92 24.79 -2.41
N GLN A 114 -5.84 25.74 -2.53
CA GLN A 114 -6.88 25.94 -1.53
C GLN A 114 -8.13 25.10 -1.83
N VAL A 115 -8.55 24.30 -0.84
CA VAL A 115 -9.73 23.43 -0.87
C VAL A 115 -10.79 23.98 0.07
N ASN A 116 -12.02 24.08 -0.43
CA ASN A 116 -13.18 24.49 0.39
C ASN A 116 -14.45 23.69 0.11
N ILE A 117 -14.43 22.86 -0.95
CA ILE A 117 -15.51 21.97 -1.33
C ILE A 117 -14.98 20.54 -1.40
N LEU A 118 -15.71 19.62 -0.79
CA LEU A 118 -15.52 18.19 -0.95
C LEU A 118 -16.73 17.59 -1.64
N GLN A 119 -16.50 16.99 -2.79
CA GLN A 119 -17.51 16.25 -3.55
C GLN A 119 -17.30 14.76 -3.31
N ILE A 120 -18.32 14.08 -2.82
CA ILE A 120 -18.29 12.63 -2.68
C ILE A 120 -19.07 11.98 -3.84
N ALA A 121 -18.57 10.88 -4.38
CA ALA A 121 -19.29 10.00 -5.28
C ALA A 121 -19.14 8.54 -4.83
N VAL A 122 -20.24 7.91 -4.46
CA VAL A 122 -20.25 6.48 -4.10
C VAL A 122 -20.23 5.66 -5.40
N LEU A 123 -19.28 4.75 -5.55
CA LEU A 123 -19.21 3.91 -6.73
C LEU A 123 -20.51 3.10 -6.91
N GLY A 124 -21.02 3.06 -8.14
CA GLY A 124 -22.25 2.33 -8.48
C GLY A 124 -23.53 3.05 -8.06
N SER A 125 -23.44 4.18 -7.35
CA SER A 125 -24.56 5.09 -7.14
C SER A 125 -24.69 6.03 -8.34
N LEU A 126 -25.87 6.07 -8.96
CA LEU A 126 -26.21 7.12 -9.93
C LEU A 126 -26.47 8.48 -9.25
N ASN A 127 -26.70 8.47 -7.94
CA ASN A 127 -26.92 9.67 -7.16
C ASN A 127 -25.59 10.11 -6.56
N ILE A 128 -25.02 11.15 -7.15
CA ILE A 128 -23.89 11.88 -6.57
C ILE A 128 -24.50 12.87 -5.55
N PRO A 129 -24.19 12.78 -4.24
CA PRO A 129 -24.66 13.75 -3.27
C PRO A 129 -24.21 15.17 -3.66
N PRO A 130 -24.91 16.24 -3.24
CA PRO A 130 -24.41 17.59 -3.48
C PRO A 130 -23.01 17.77 -2.83
N PRO A 131 -22.16 18.64 -3.40
CA PRO A 131 -20.88 18.97 -2.81
C PRO A 131 -21.08 19.57 -1.42
N THR A 132 -20.18 19.23 -0.50
CA THR A 132 -20.19 19.81 0.85
C THR A 132 -19.24 21.00 0.91
N GLU A 133 -19.80 22.16 1.22
CA GLU A 133 -19.05 23.37 1.54
C GLU A 133 -18.73 23.44 3.03
N PHE A 134 -17.46 23.61 3.37
CA PHE A 134 -17.04 23.73 4.78
C PHE A 134 -17.05 25.17 5.31
N GLY A 135 -17.29 26.15 4.43
CA GLY A 135 -17.24 27.58 4.76
C GLY A 135 -15.85 28.06 5.18
N LYS A 136 -14.80 27.27 4.90
CA LYS A 136 -13.42 27.55 5.26
C LYS A 136 -12.47 27.08 4.17
N ILE A 137 -11.43 27.87 3.97
CA ILE A 137 -10.33 27.57 3.06
C ILE A 137 -9.26 26.78 3.81
N CYS A 138 -8.87 25.63 3.27
CA CYS A 138 -7.86 24.74 3.84
C CYS A 138 -6.87 24.33 2.74
N ASN A 139 -5.66 23.90 3.12
CA ASN A 139 -4.62 23.54 2.14
C ASN A 139 -4.81 22.12 1.59
N THR A 140 -5.39 21.24 2.40
CA THR A 140 -5.66 19.86 2.03
C THR A 140 -6.79 19.32 2.89
N CYS A 141 -7.49 18.30 2.38
CA CYS A 141 -8.53 17.59 3.08
C CYS A 141 -8.21 16.08 3.08
N VAL A 142 -8.56 15.40 4.17
CA VAL A 142 -8.52 13.93 4.24
C VAL A 142 -9.92 13.46 4.60
N ALA A 143 -10.49 12.60 3.77
CA ALA A 143 -11.84 12.09 3.95
C ALA A 143 -11.85 10.61 4.37
N ASP A 144 -12.70 10.27 5.32
CA ASP A 144 -13.12 8.91 5.67
C ASP A 144 -14.65 8.82 5.59
N PRO A 145 -15.18 8.41 4.42
CA PRO A 145 -16.61 8.35 4.19
C PRO A 145 -17.36 7.31 5.03
N ILE A 146 -16.70 6.23 5.48
CA ILE A 146 -17.36 5.24 6.38
C ILE A 146 -17.82 5.92 7.65
N GLN A 147 -17.00 6.85 8.13
CA GLN A 147 -17.18 7.49 9.42
C GLN A 147 -17.86 8.85 9.30
N ASP A 148 -18.28 9.24 8.09
CA ASP A 148 -18.75 10.59 7.80
C ASP A 148 -17.73 11.66 8.22
N LEU A 149 -16.42 11.43 8.08
CA LEU A 149 -15.37 12.31 8.61
C LEU A 149 -14.55 12.99 7.51
N ALA A 150 -14.45 14.31 7.55
CA ALA A 150 -13.45 15.09 6.82
C ALA A 150 -12.51 15.77 7.82
N ILE A 151 -11.21 15.73 7.56
CA ILE A 151 -10.19 16.46 8.30
C ILE A 151 -9.64 17.54 7.39
N LEU A 152 -9.95 18.79 7.71
CA LEU A 152 -9.46 19.93 6.95
C LEU A 152 -8.19 20.46 7.63
N ILE A 153 -7.12 20.59 6.86
CA ILE A 153 -5.84 21.09 7.37
C ILE A 153 -5.69 22.56 7.02
N GLU A 154 -5.78 23.40 8.04
CA GLU A 154 -5.51 24.82 7.96
C GLU A 154 -4.07 25.05 8.40
N ASP A 155 -3.24 25.49 7.45
CA ASP A 155 -1.94 26.06 7.77
C ASP A 155 -2.14 27.55 8.04
N GLU A 156 -1.68 28.01 9.21
CA GLU A 156 -1.74 29.43 9.52
C GLU A 156 -0.67 30.16 8.70
N GLN A 157 -1.03 31.24 7.99
CA GLN A 157 -0.12 32.00 7.13
C GLN A 157 1.21 32.37 7.81
N VAL A 158 2.24 32.56 6.99
CA VAL A 158 3.62 32.98 7.30
C VAL A 158 3.78 33.65 8.68
N GLY A 159 4.44 32.93 9.60
CA GLY A 159 4.80 33.41 10.94
C GLY A 159 4.21 32.61 12.10
N PHE A 160 3.29 31.69 11.83
CA PHE A 160 2.74 30.79 12.83
C PHE A 160 3.36 29.40 12.72
N HIS A 161 4.13 28.98 13.72
CA HIS A 161 4.59 27.60 13.86
C HIS A 161 3.47 26.69 14.37
N SER A 162 2.26 26.80 13.81
CA SER A 162 1.10 25.99 14.18
C SER A 162 0.24 25.57 13.01
N VAL A 163 -0.31 24.37 13.12
CA VAL A 163 -1.25 23.79 12.18
C VAL A 163 -2.53 23.45 12.92
N ARG A 164 -3.68 23.71 12.28
CA ARG A 164 -4.99 23.38 12.82
C ARG A 164 -5.68 22.33 11.97
N PHE A 165 -6.15 21.28 12.64
CA PHE A 165 -6.96 20.22 12.04
C PHE A 165 -8.41 20.42 12.43
N HIS A 166 -9.30 20.55 11.45
CA HIS A 166 -10.75 20.70 11.65
C HIS A 166 -11.43 19.39 11.31
N PHE A 167 -12.01 18.74 12.32
CA PHE A 167 -12.77 17.51 12.14
C PHE A 167 -14.23 17.84 11.85
N ARG A 168 -14.66 17.59 10.62
CA ARG A 168 -15.99 17.92 10.09
C ARG A 168 -16.74 16.68 9.65
N SER A 169 -18.06 16.76 9.65
CA SER A 169 -18.92 15.78 9.00
C SER A 169 -18.88 16.00 7.49
N ILE A 170 -18.65 14.95 6.71
CA ILE A 170 -18.65 15.07 5.25
C ILE A 170 -20.04 15.41 4.74
N THR A 171 -21.08 14.83 5.35
CA THR A 171 -22.46 15.00 4.91
C THR A 171 -23.00 16.39 5.25
N THR A 172 -22.54 17.00 6.34
CA THR A 172 -23.14 18.25 6.86
C THR A 172 -22.21 19.46 6.84
N GLY A 173 -20.90 19.27 6.67
CA GLY A 173 -19.87 20.31 6.82
C GLY A 173 -19.69 20.83 8.26
N LYS A 174 -20.50 20.37 9.23
CA LYS A 174 -20.48 20.81 10.63
C LYS A 174 -19.40 20.07 11.43
N PRO A 175 -19.01 20.56 12.63
CA PRO A 175 -18.13 19.82 13.52
C PRO A 175 -18.60 18.38 13.74
N HIS A 176 -17.67 17.42 13.65
CA HIS A 176 -18.00 16.00 13.74
C HIS A 176 -18.48 15.61 15.15
N LEU A 177 -19.68 15.04 15.26
CA LEU A 177 -20.36 14.84 16.56
C LEU A 177 -19.69 13.79 17.48
N GLN A 178 -18.92 12.86 16.93
CA GLN A 178 -18.24 11.82 17.70
C GLN A 178 -16.86 12.23 18.23
N ILE A 179 -16.41 13.45 17.92
CA ILE A 179 -15.07 13.93 18.27
C ILE A 179 -15.21 14.99 19.37
N GLU A 180 -14.61 14.72 20.53
CA GLU A 180 -14.64 15.58 21.71
C GLU A 180 -13.97 16.94 21.44
N HIS A 181 -12.95 16.94 20.57
CA HIS A 181 -12.19 18.12 20.18
C HIS A 181 -12.23 18.32 18.66
N PRO A 182 -13.27 18.98 18.12
CA PRO A 182 -13.44 19.13 16.67
C PRO A 182 -12.38 20.02 16.01
N ILE A 183 -11.54 20.69 16.81
CA ILE A 183 -10.37 21.43 16.35
C ILE A 183 -9.18 20.98 17.20
N LEU A 184 -8.14 20.50 16.52
CA LEU A 184 -6.85 20.17 17.13
C LEU A 184 -5.80 21.15 16.62
N THR A 185 -5.12 21.85 17.53
CA THR A 185 -4.04 22.79 17.19
C THR A 185 -2.72 22.21 17.65
N VAL A 186 -1.83 21.93 16.71
CA VAL A 186 -0.45 21.56 16.99
C VAL A 186 0.40 22.81 16.79
N GLY A 187 1.27 23.14 17.72
CA GLY A 187 2.28 24.15 17.46
C GLY A 187 3.62 23.85 18.08
N PHE A 188 4.65 24.27 17.38
CA PHE A 188 6.04 24.05 17.73
C PHE A 188 6.55 25.26 18.50
N ASP A 189 7.14 25.02 19.67
CA ASP A 189 7.72 26.10 20.47
C ASP A 189 9.01 26.63 19.84
N ASN A 190 9.42 27.84 20.27
CA ASN A 190 10.63 28.47 19.76
C ASN A 190 11.89 27.64 20.03
N ALA A 191 11.92 26.83 21.08
CA ALA A 191 13.08 26.00 21.40
C ALA A 191 13.25 24.89 20.35
N PHE A 192 12.15 24.23 19.97
CA PHE A 192 12.12 23.24 18.90
C PHE A 192 12.52 23.86 17.56
N ILE A 193 11.96 25.03 17.23
CA ILE A 193 12.27 25.74 15.98
C ILE A 193 13.74 26.14 15.91
N GLN A 194 14.30 26.67 17.01
CA GLN A 194 15.70 27.06 17.08
C GLN A 194 16.65 25.86 17.06
N GLN A 195 16.31 24.77 17.77
CA GLN A 195 17.13 23.55 17.82
C GLN A 195 17.29 22.91 16.44
N ASN A 196 16.26 23.00 15.60
CA ASN A 196 16.22 22.36 14.28
C ASN A 196 16.42 23.34 13.11
N ASP A 197 16.78 24.60 13.38
CA ASP A 197 16.95 25.65 12.35
C ASP A 197 15.73 25.80 11.40
N LEU A 198 14.52 25.79 11.96
CA LEU A 198 13.25 25.79 11.20
C LEU A 198 12.64 27.19 11.06
N SER A 199 13.42 28.25 11.32
CA SER A 199 12.89 29.62 11.45
C SER A 199 12.30 30.17 10.15
N SER A 200 12.76 29.70 9.00
CA SER A 200 12.29 30.13 7.67
C SER A 200 11.46 29.07 6.94
N GLY A 201 11.30 27.87 7.49
CA GLY A 201 10.65 26.76 6.79
C GLY A 201 9.12 26.85 6.85
N VAL A 202 8.46 26.64 5.71
CA VAL A 202 7.00 26.44 5.65
C VAL A 202 6.67 25.02 6.13
N ILE A 203 5.79 24.91 7.14
CA ILE A 203 5.30 23.63 7.63
C ILE A 203 4.40 23.02 6.56
N SER A 204 4.68 21.79 6.18
CA SER A 204 3.83 20.98 5.33
C SER A 204 3.36 19.78 6.11
N VAL A 205 2.12 19.36 5.86
CA VAL A 205 1.48 18.30 6.62
C VAL A 205 0.84 17.27 5.70
N ILE A 206 1.12 16.00 5.99
CA ILE A 206 0.40 14.87 5.43
C ILE A 206 -0.39 14.21 6.55
N ALA A 207 -1.69 14.08 6.37
CA ALA A 207 -2.58 13.46 7.34
C ALA A 207 -3.13 12.13 6.84
N GLU A 208 -3.47 11.25 7.77
CA GLU A 208 -4.03 9.93 7.48
C GLU A 208 -4.97 9.51 8.62
N VAL A 209 -6.07 8.84 8.27
CA VAL A 209 -7.04 8.29 9.24
C VAL A 209 -7.14 6.79 9.01
N VAL A 210 -7.03 6.02 10.10
CA VAL A 210 -7.22 4.57 10.10
C VAL A 210 -8.01 4.18 11.34
N GLY A 211 -9.29 3.83 11.15
CA GLY A 211 -10.21 3.49 12.23
C GLY A 211 -10.36 4.65 13.24
N ASP A 212 -9.94 4.43 14.48
CA ASP A 212 -9.96 5.45 15.54
C ASP A 212 -8.65 6.22 15.69
N CYS A 213 -7.66 5.93 14.84
CA CYS A 213 -6.37 6.61 14.83
C CYS A 213 -6.33 7.72 13.79
N PHE A 214 -5.75 8.85 14.17
CA PHE A 214 -5.40 9.96 13.29
C PHE A 214 -3.89 10.18 13.35
N VAL A 215 -3.24 10.26 12.18
CA VAL A 215 -1.80 10.55 12.07
C VAL A 215 -1.62 11.85 11.30
N ALA A 216 -0.74 12.71 11.79
CA ALA A 216 -0.23 13.86 11.05
C ALA A 216 1.29 13.83 11.02
N LYS A 217 1.85 13.97 9.82
CA LYS A 217 3.28 13.97 9.52
C LYS A 217 3.65 15.40 9.16
N PHE A 218 4.55 16.00 9.91
CA PHE A 218 5.00 17.38 9.76
C PHE A 218 6.41 17.39 9.17
N TYR A 219 6.61 18.17 8.11
CA TYR A 219 7.91 18.40 7.49
C TYR A 219 8.03 19.86 7.02
N TRP A 220 9.25 20.34 6.78
CA TRP A 220 9.51 21.73 6.42
C TRP A 220 10.08 21.82 5.00
N ALA A 221 9.25 22.20 4.03
CA ALA A 221 9.52 22.01 2.59
C ALA A 221 10.67 22.86 2.00
N GLU A 222 11.24 23.77 2.78
CA GLU A 222 12.27 24.73 2.33
C GLU A 222 13.48 24.80 3.27
N SER A 223 13.48 24.03 4.37
CA SER A 223 14.63 23.98 5.27
C SER A 223 15.64 22.95 4.79
N VAL A 224 16.93 23.21 5.02
CA VAL A 224 18.00 22.20 4.92
C VAL A 224 17.85 21.14 6.02
N CYS A 225 16.99 21.39 7.00
CA CYS A 225 16.72 20.50 8.11
C CYS A 225 15.92 19.28 7.68
N THR A 226 16.38 18.13 8.15
CA THR A 226 15.78 16.83 7.89
C THR A 226 14.78 16.38 8.96
N THR A 227 14.41 17.29 9.87
CA THR A 227 13.56 16.97 11.00
C THR A 227 12.13 16.79 10.56
N ARG A 228 11.57 15.63 10.92
CA ARG A 228 10.17 15.31 10.71
C ARG A 228 9.55 14.75 11.97
N GLU A 229 8.32 15.17 12.19
CA GLU A 229 7.54 14.79 13.37
C GLU A 229 6.30 14.06 12.89
N THR A 230 6.11 12.84 13.35
CA THR A 230 4.86 12.11 13.15
C THR A 230 4.16 12.00 14.49
N LEU A 231 2.94 12.52 14.53
CA LEU A 231 2.09 12.53 15.71
C LEU A 231 0.88 11.64 15.44
N LEU A 232 0.59 10.77 16.40
CA LEU A 232 -0.50 9.80 16.35
C LEU A 232 -1.47 10.08 17.50
N TRP A 233 -2.75 10.23 17.18
CA TRP A 233 -3.82 10.48 18.15
C TRP A 233 -4.91 9.41 18.08
N GLU A 234 -5.57 9.19 19.21
CA GLU A 234 -6.92 8.64 19.22
C GLU A 234 -7.87 9.80 18.89
N ARG A 235 -8.57 9.69 17.77
CA ARG A 235 -9.27 10.84 17.17
C ARG A 235 -10.53 11.26 17.93
N LYS A 236 -11.19 10.33 18.63
CA LYS A 236 -12.49 10.61 19.29
C LYS A 236 -12.29 11.47 20.53
N THR A 237 -11.29 11.14 21.32
CA THR A 237 -10.86 11.83 22.54
C THR A 237 -9.83 12.93 22.27
N GLY A 238 -9.17 12.88 21.11
CA GLY A 238 -8.05 13.75 20.77
C GLY A 238 -6.76 13.41 21.51
N THR A 239 -6.69 12.31 22.28
CA THR A 239 -5.51 11.94 23.08
C THR A 239 -4.31 11.62 22.19
N LEU A 240 -3.15 12.25 22.44
CA LEU A 240 -1.91 11.88 21.75
C LEU A 240 -1.44 10.51 22.23
N LEU A 241 -1.38 9.54 21.33
CA LEU A 241 -0.95 8.16 21.59
C LEU A 241 0.56 8.01 21.45
N ALA A 242 1.14 8.57 20.39
CA ALA A 242 2.57 8.47 20.12
C ALA A 242 3.09 9.71 19.41
N ARG A 243 4.36 10.02 19.67
CA ARG A 243 5.19 10.96 18.93
C ARG A 243 6.40 10.19 18.44
N THR A 244 6.62 10.16 17.14
CA THR A 244 7.85 9.60 16.56
C THR A 244 8.55 10.71 15.81
N ASP A 245 9.80 10.96 16.16
CA ASP A 245 10.67 11.83 15.39
C ASP A 245 11.58 10.97 14.51
N VAL A 246 11.81 11.44 13.31
CA VAL A 246 12.79 10.83 12.42
C VAL A 246 13.68 11.93 11.90
N GLU A 247 14.98 11.80 12.18
CA GLU A 247 16.03 12.64 11.60
C GLU A 247 16.33 12.15 10.17
N SER A 248 15.35 12.27 9.28
CA SER A 248 15.48 11.83 7.89
C SER A 248 14.52 12.54 6.94
N ASP A 249 15.08 13.04 5.83
CA ASP A 249 14.32 13.57 4.69
C ASP A 249 13.58 12.51 3.87
N THR A 250 13.68 11.25 4.28
CA THR A 250 13.03 10.13 3.58
C THR A 250 11.98 9.45 4.43
N ASP A 251 11.53 10.08 5.52
CA ASP A 251 10.48 9.45 6.31
C ASP A 251 9.18 9.25 5.51
N ARG A 252 8.62 8.05 5.64
CA ARG A 252 7.26 7.75 5.22
C ARG A 252 6.69 6.79 6.23
N SER A 253 5.45 7.00 6.62
CA SER A 253 4.78 6.11 7.56
C SER A 253 3.48 5.58 7.02
N ILE A 254 3.09 4.40 7.46
CA ILE A 254 1.85 3.75 7.05
C ILE A 254 1.37 2.76 8.12
N PHE A 255 0.07 2.61 8.27
CA PHE A 255 -0.51 1.59 9.13
C PHE A 255 -0.40 0.23 8.45
N ILE A 256 0.21 -0.76 9.12
CA ILE A 256 0.27 -2.14 8.60
C ILE A 256 -0.85 -3.01 9.16
N ASP A 257 -1.39 -2.65 10.32
CA ASP A 257 -2.63 -3.17 10.91
C ASP A 257 -3.21 -2.09 11.87
N LYS A 258 -4.14 -2.48 12.74
CA LYS A 258 -4.76 -1.57 13.74
C LYS A 258 -3.87 -1.26 14.95
N GLU A 259 -2.78 -2.00 15.13
CA GLU A 259 -1.93 -1.99 16.33
C GLU A 259 -0.51 -1.49 16.03
N HIS A 260 -0.12 -1.37 14.76
CA HIS A 260 1.24 -1.08 14.36
C HIS A 260 1.33 -0.02 13.26
N LEU A 261 2.21 0.96 13.50
CA LEU A 261 2.64 1.96 12.54
C LEU A 261 4.03 1.59 12.03
N LEU A 262 4.19 1.45 10.72
CA LEU A 262 5.49 1.29 10.08
C LEU A 262 5.99 2.66 9.65
N VAL A 263 7.23 3.00 9.99
CA VAL A 263 7.92 4.21 9.52
C VAL A 263 9.19 3.78 8.81
N CYS A 264 9.30 4.07 7.52
CA CYS A 264 10.53 3.91 6.78
C CYS A 264 11.39 5.17 6.96
N SER A 265 12.67 5.00 7.25
CA SER A 265 13.60 6.12 7.42
C SER A 265 15.00 5.77 6.94
N SER A 266 15.84 6.79 6.72
CA SER A 266 17.29 6.59 6.73
C SER A 266 17.79 6.56 8.19
N LEU A 267 18.65 5.61 8.54
CA LEU A 267 19.29 5.60 9.86
C LEU A 267 20.27 6.78 9.97
N PRO A 268 20.28 7.49 11.12
CA PRO A 268 21.17 8.64 11.31
C PRO A 268 22.63 8.21 11.21
N GLU A 269 23.40 8.97 10.42
CA GLU A 269 24.82 8.74 10.18
C GLU A 269 25.63 9.05 11.44
N ASN A 270 25.97 8.04 12.23
CA ASN A 270 27.14 8.15 13.13
C ASN A 270 28.46 8.17 12.34
N ASP A 271 28.42 7.76 11.07
CA ASP A 271 29.55 7.75 10.13
C ASP A 271 29.02 8.24 8.77
N LEU A 272 29.55 9.36 8.26
CA LEU A 272 29.16 10.07 7.02
C LEU A 272 29.25 9.24 5.71
N GLN A 273 29.45 7.92 5.81
CA GLN A 273 29.77 7.04 4.68
C GLN A 273 28.79 5.87 4.50
N SER A 274 27.85 5.63 5.41
CA SER A 274 26.94 4.48 5.33
C SER A 274 25.48 4.89 5.50
N ALA A 275 24.89 5.43 4.44
CA ALA A 275 23.44 5.59 4.35
C ALA A 275 22.76 4.21 4.34
N ARG A 276 21.94 3.96 5.36
CA ARG A 276 21.11 2.75 5.49
C ARG A 276 19.64 3.13 5.57
N ILE A 277 18.79 2.40 4.88
CA ILE A 277 17.33 2.51 5.04
C ILE A 277 16.90 1.49 6.10
N SER A 278 15.90 1.82 6.90
CA SER A 278 15.27 0.90 7.84
C SER A 278 13.75 1.00 7.78
N LEU A 279 13.08 -0.10 8.14
CA LEU A 279 11.65 -0.10 8.45
C LEU A 279 11.49 -0.22 9.96
N ASN A 280 10.97 0.82 10.59
CA ASN A 280 10.81 0.91 12.03
C ASN A 280 9.33 0.62 12.36
N ILE A 281 9.06 -0.41 13.14
CA ILE A 281 7.72 -0.76 13.58
C ILE A 281 7.48 -0.16 14.96
N TYR A 282 6.42 0.62 15.09
CA TYR A 282 5.94 1.17 16.35
C TYR A 282 4.65 0.47 16.73
N HIS A 283 4.56 0.06 17.99
CA HIS A 283 3.30 -0.37 18.58
C HIS A 283 2.45 0.86 18.90
N ILE A 284 1.17 0.83 18.56
CA ILE A 284 0.22 1.90 18.84
C ILE A 284 -0.27 1.73 20.28
N PRO A 285 0.04 2.66 21.20
CA PRO A 285 -0.37 2.51 22.58
C PRO A 285 -1.90 2.52 22.73
N ASN A 286 -2.41 1.69 23.63
CA ASN A 286 -3.79 1.82 24.09
C ASN A 286 -3.97 3.16 24.81
N VAL A 287 -5.18 3.73 24.75
CA VAL A 287 -5.52 4.97 25.46
C VAL A 287 -5.32 4.77 26.97
N VAL A 288 -4.23 5.30 27.52
CA VAL A 288 -3.99 5.34 28.97
C VAL A 288 -4.70 6.58 29.52
N ALA A 289 -5.52 6.41 30.56
CA ALA A 289 -6.44 7.42 31.09
C ALA A 289 -5.80 8.69 31.72
N GLY A 290 -4.53 9.01 31.43
CA GLY A 290 -3.78 10.10 32.06
C GLY A 290 -3.60 11.39 31.24
N HIS A 291 -3.80 11.37 29.93
CA HIS A 291 -3.41 12.48 29.03
C HIS A 291 -4.62 13.09 28.30
N LYS A 292 -5.66 13.48 29.05
CA LYS A 292 -6.78 14.22 28.44
C LYS A 292 -6.33 15.63 28.06
N LEU A 293 -6.54 16.00 26.79
CA LEU A 293 -6.35 17.37 26.36
C LEU A 293 -7.47 18.26 26.91
N LEU A 294 -7.14 19.51 27.22
CA LEU A 294 -8.14 20.52 27.47
C LEU A 294 -8.72 20.98 26.11
N PRO A 295 -10.02 21.31 26.03
CA PRO A 295 -10.60 21.87 24.81
C PRO A 295 -9.81 23.10 24.35
N ASN A 296 -9.41 23.13 23.07
CA ASN A 296 -8.59 24.18 22.45
C ASN A 296 -7.14 24.28 22.99
N ALA A 297 -6.62 23.25 23.67
CA ALA A 297 -5.21 23.22 24.03
C ALA A 297 -4.32 23.23 22.79
N LYS A 298 -3.31 24.10 22.78
CA LYS A 298 -2.22 24.06 21.81
C LYS A 298 -1.27 22.94 22.22
N LEU A 299 -1.24 21.87 21.43
CA LEU A 299 -0.34 20.75 21.66
C LEU A 299 1.06 21.16 21.23
N CYS A 300 2.02 21.03 22.14
CA CYS A 300 3.42 21.31 21.87
C CYS A 300 4.20 19.98 21.83
N PRO A 301 4.62 19.49 20.64
CA PRO A 301 5.20 18.16 20.49
C PRO A 301 6.42 17.91 21.39
N SER A 302 7.24 18.95 21.60
CA SER A 302 8.42 18.94 22.48
C SER A 302 8.14 18.49 23.92
N LEU A 303 6.90 18.65 24.41
CA LEU A 303 6.49 18.27 25.76
C LEU A 303 6.18 16.78 25.91
N TYR A 304 6.11 16.04 24.81
CA TYR A 304 5.78 14.62 24.80
C TYR A 304 7.01 13.78 24.50
N PRO A 305 7.20 12.66 25.21
CA PRO A 305 8.33 11.76 24.98
C PRO A 305 8.24 11.13 23.59
N LYS A 306 9.40 10.90 22.99
CA LYS A 306 9.54 10.17 21.74
C LYS A 306 9.22 8.69 22.00
N HIS A 307 8.40 8.11 21.15
CA HIS A 307 8.12 6.68 21.14
C HIS A 307 9.25 5.98 20.41
N ASN A 308 9.81 4.91 20.98
CA ASN A 308 10.82 4.09 20.30
C ASN A 308 10.15 3.00 19.45
N PRO A 309 10.77 2.56 18.34
CA PRO A 309 10.25 1.42 17.60
C PRO A 309 10.45 0.13 18.41
N ILE A 310 9.52 -0.81 18.29
CA ILE A 310 9.66 -2.16 18.87
C ILE A 310 10.58 -3.03 18.02
N LEU A 311 10.58 -2.83 16.69
CA LEU A 311 11.41 -3.56 15.73
C LEU A 311 12.02 -2.60 14.71
N VAL A 312 13.26 -2.83 14.33
CA VAL A 312 13.97 -2.12 13.26
C VAL A 312 14.46 -3.14 12.24
N PHE A 313 13.90 -3.13 11.05
CA PHE A 313 14.31 -3.98 9.94
C PHE A 313 15.32 -3.25 9.07
N GLU A 314 16.59 -3.66 9.12
CA GLU A 314 17.63 -3.04 8.30
C GLU A 314 17.52 -3.47 6.83
N LEU A 315 17.58 -2.51 5.92
CA LEU A 315 17.83 -2.76 4.50
C LEU A 315 19.34 -2.83 4.21
N PRO A 316 19.75 -3.31 3.03
CA PRO A 316 21.16 -3.41 2.67
C PRO A 316 21.90 -2.06 2.71
N GLU A 317 23.14 -2.10 3.18
CA GLU A 317 24.03 -0.94 3.25
C GLU A 317 24.43 -0.47 1.84
N LEU A 318 24.29 0.83 1.58
CA LEU A 318 24.76 1.43 0.34
C LEU A 318 26.29 1.44 0.28
N HIS A 319 26.84 1.37 -0.93
CA HIS A 319 28.25 1.59 -1.12
C HIS A 319 28.58 3.07 -0.84
N PRO A 320 29.68 3.43 -0.16
CA PRO A 320 29.97 4.81 0.25
C PRO A 320 30.02 5.88 -0.85
N SER A 321 30.12 5.45 -2.12
CA SER A 321 30.05 6.36 -3.27
C SER A 321 28.61 6.73 -3.68
N TRP A 322 27.60 6.13 -3.06
CA TRP A 322 26.19 6.30 -3.39
C TRP A 322 25.45 7.00 -2.26
N THR A 323 24.47 7.82 -2.64
CA THR A 323 23.63 8.57 -1.72
C THR A 323 22.17 8.33 -2.07
N ILE A 324 21.30 8.29 -1.05
CA ILE A 324 19.85 8.22 -1.24
C ILE A 324 19.37 9.60 -1.68
N SER A 325 18.63 9.64 -2.77
CA SER A 325 17.90 10.83 -3.20
C SER A 325 16.73 11.05 -2.24
N GLN A 326 16.61 12.27 -1.75
CA GLN A 326 15.44 12.70 -0.98
C GLN A 326 14.18 12.77 -1.85
N GLU A 327 14.37 13.04 -3.15
CA GLU A 327 13.30 13.02 -4.14
C GLU A 327 12.87 11.58 -4.45
N ASN A 328 11.56 11.39 -4.62
CA ASN A 328 10.93 10.12 -5.00
C ASN A 328 11.17 8.99 -4.00
N PHE A 329 11.25 9.33 -2.70
CA PHE A 329 11.13 8.35 -1.64
C PHE A 329 9.66 8.09 -1.35
N GLU A 330 9.26 6.84 -1.44
CA GLU A 330 7.88 6.41 -1.52
C GLU A 330 7.68 5.16 -0.65
N LEU A 331 6.61 5.16 0.13
CA LEU A 331 6.15 3.98 0.86
C LEU A 331 4.64 3.94 0.70
N HIS A 332 4.17 2.88 0.07
CA HIS A 332 2.77 2.75 -0.28
C HIS A 332 2.21 1.39 0.10
N SER A 333 0.97 1.41 0.56
CA SER A 333 0.06 0.29 0.54
C SER A 333 -1.35 0.83 0.46
N ASP A 334 -2.18 0.10 -0.25
CA ASP A 334 -3.62 0.32 -0.36
C ASP A 334 -4.20 -1.08 -0.55
N PRO A 335 -5.33 -1.47 0.05
CA PRO A 335 -6.10 -0.77 1.09
C PRO A 335 -5.36 -0.67 2.41
N LEU A 336 -5.64 0.40 3.15
CA LEU A 336 -5.20 0.56 4.53
C LEU A 336 -6.09 -0.27 5.46
N PRO A 337 -5.59 -0.63 6.67
CA PRO A 337 -6.41 -1.32 7.65
C PRO A 337 -7.72 -0.56 7.94
N GLY A 338 -8.84 -1.27 7.93
CA GLY A 338 -10.19 -0.73 8.10
C GLY A 338 -10.91 -0.36 6.79
N ASP A 339 -10.20 -0.19 5.68
CA ASP A 339 -10.84 0.16 4.40
C ASP A 339 -11.73 -0.97 3.89
N VAL A 340 -12.89 -0.62 3.33
CA VAL A 340 -13.76 -1.58 2.64
C VAL A 340 -13.15 -1.94 1.29
N VAL A 341 -12.77 -3.20 1.17
CA VAL A 341 -12.14 -3.78 -0.01
C VAL A 341 -13.18 -4.32 -1.00
N TYR A 342 -14.32 -4.76 -0.47
CA TYR A 342 -15.43 -5.31 -1.22
C TYR A 342 -16.71 -5.18 -0.41
N SER A 343 -17.83 -4.87 -1.06
CA SER A 343 -19.13 -4.84 -0.41
C SER A 343 -20.25 -5.22 -1.37
N LYS A 344 -20.86 -6.39 -1.16
CA LYS A 344 -22.13 -6.80 -1.79
C LYS A 344 -23.12 -7.32 -0.74
N SER A 345 -23.25 -8.64 -0.59
CA SER A 345 -24.06 -9.25 0.49
C SER A 345 -23.26 -9.33 1.78
N VAL A 346 -21.93 -9.39 1.65
CA VAL A 346 -20.95 -9.26 2.71
C VAL A 346 -19.98 -8.14 2.36
N SER A 347 -19.50 -7.45 3.38
CA SER A 347 -18.49 -6.42 3.29
C SER A 347 -17.20 -6.93 3.90
N PHE A 348 -16.13 -6.95 3.10
CA PHE A 348 -14.79 -7.32 3.53
C PHE A 348 -13.98 -6.04 3.77
N LEU A 349 -13.34 -5.96 4.94
CA LEU A 349 -12.42 -4.88 5.29
C LEU A 349 -10.98 -5.39 5.18
N CYS A 350 -10.04 -4.50 4.88
CA CYS A 350 -8.62 -4.78 5.05
C CYS A 350 -8.32 -4.86 6.55
N SER A 351 -7.91 -6.01 7.07
CA SER A 351 -7.49 -6.14 8.46
C SER A 351 -6.02 -5.79 8.65
N ARG A 352 -5.20 -6.07 7.63
CA ARG A 352 -3.76 -5.79 7.60
C ARG A 352 -3.25 -5.68 6.17
N VAL A 353 -2.21 -4.88 5.99
CA VAL A 353 -1.47 -4.79 4.73
C VAL A 353 -0.77 -6.12 4.47
N THR A 354 -0.88 -6.66 3.25
CA THR A 354 -0.23 -7.92 2.85
C THR A 354 1.08 -7.69 2.09
N THR A 355 1.15 -6.62 1.31
CA THR A 355 2.34 -6.22 0.55
C THR A 355 2.54 -4.72 0.68
N LEU A 356 3.78 -4.31 0.96
CA LEU A 356 4.21 -2.91 0.92
C LEU A 356 5.04 -2.68 -0.34
N THR A 357 4.94 -1.49 -0.91
CA THR A 357 5.84 -1.00 -1.95
C THR A 357 6.72 0.08 -1.36
N LEU A 358 8.03 -0.08 -1.50
CA LEU A 358 9.04 0.90 -1.16
C LEU A 358 9.75 1.34 -2.45
N GLY A 359 9.60 2.62 -2.80
CA GLY A 359 10.27 3.26 -3.93
C GLY A 359 11.34 4.21 -3.42
N PHE A 360 12.55 4.14 -3.96
CA PHE A 360 13.58 5.15 -3.67
C PHE A 360 14.61 5.23 -4.78
N ARG A 361 15.23 6.41 -4.89
CA ARG A 361 16.30 6.67 -5.85
C ARG A 361 17.63 6.76 -5.13
N ILE A 362 18.68 6.23 -5.73
CA ILE A 362 20.07 6.47 -5.32
C ILE A 362 20.85 7.13 -6.45
N TRP A 363 21.93 7.81 -6.11
CA TRP A 363 22.81 8.43 -7.09
C TRP A 363 24.27 8.43 -6.65
N CYS A 364 25.18 8.46 -7.63
CA CYS A 364 26.61 8.68 -7.40
C CYS A 364 27.18 9.66 -8.42
N ILE A 365 28.30 10.30 -8.08
CA ILE A 365 29.08 11.10 -9.02
C ILE A 365 30.27 10.26 -9.47
N SER A 366 30.33 9.96 -10.76
CA SER A 366 31.47 9.28 -11.37
C SER A 366 32.73 10.15 -11.33
N SER A 367 33.90 9.55 -11.55
CA SER A 367 35.17 10.29 -11.67
C SER A 367 35.19 11.33 -12.80
N GLN A 368 34.27 11.21 -13.77
CA GLN A 368 34.08 12.15 -14.88
C GLN A 368 33.09 13.27 -14.55
N GLY A 369 32.52 13.30 -13.34
CA GLY A 369 31.51 14.28 -12.93
C GLY A 369 30.09 13.97 -13.43
N LEU A 370 29.88 12.87 -14.18
CA LEU A 370 28.55 12.43 -14.59
C LEU A 370 27.83 11.80 -13.40
N ARG A 371 26.57 12.21 -13.19
CA ARG A 371 25.68 11.63 -12.19
C ARG A 371 25.01 10.37 -12.75
N THR A 372 25.18 9.26 -12.06
CA THR A 372 24.45 8.02 -12.36
C THR A 372 23.35 7.85 -11.34
N TYR A 373 22.16 7.46 -11.79
CA TYR A 373 20.98 7.30 -10.97
C TYR A 373 20.43 5.89 -11.11
N TYR A 374 19.96 5.32 -10.01
CA TYR A 374 19.14 4.11 -10.01
C TYR A 374 17.86 4.38 -9.22
N TYR A 375 16.74 3.94 -9.77
CA TYR A 375 15.47 3.90 -9.05
C TYR A 375 15.19 2.44 -8.67
N PHE A 376 14.90 2.18 -7.40
CA PHE A 376 14.51 0.86 -6.93
C PHE A 376 13.04 0.82 -6.55
N HIS A 377 12.37 -0.24 -6.98
CA HIS A 377 11.06 -0.65 -6.47
C HIS A 377 11.25 -1.93 -5.67
N VAL A 378 10.85 -1.89 -4.40
CA VAL A 378 10.96 -3.02 -3.49
C VAL A 378 9.57 -3.40 -3.01
N PHE A 379 9.16 -4.61 -3.35
CA PHE A 379 7.91 -5.18 -2.85
C PHE A 379 8.23 -6.04 -1.63
N ILE A 380 7.52 -5.81 -0.53
CA ILE A 380 7.78 -6.43 0.76
C ILE A 380 6.52 -7.16 1.22
N ASN A 381 6.61 -8.47 1.40
CA ASN A 381 5.55 -9.26 2.01
C ASN A 381 5.59 -9.07 3.54
N THR A 382 4.52 -8.52 4.10
CA THR A 382 4.40 -8.17 5.52
C THR A 382 4.26 -9.39 6.43
N GLN A 383 3.99 -10.58 5.90
CA GLN A 383 3.84 -11.80 6.70
C GLN A 383 5.08 -12.10 7.54
N ASN A 384 6.28 -11.87 7.00
CA ASN A 384 7.52 -12.07 7.75
C ASN A 384 7.69 -11.00 8.85
N ILE A 385 7.26 -9.76 8.59
CA ILE A 385 7.24 -8.69 9.60
C ILE A 385 6.32 -9.11 10.76
N PHE A 386 5.10 -9.56 10.48
CA PHE A 386 4.17 -10.03 11.51
C PHE A 386 4.66 -11.27 12.26
N ALA A 387 5.43 -12.16 11.62
CA ALA A 387 6.05 -13.27 12.31
C ALA A 387 7.02 -12.79 13.41
N HIS A 388 7.84 -11.78 13.10
CA HIS A 388 8.73 -11.16 14.08
C HIS A 388 7.98 -10.36 15.16
N ILE A 389 6.94 -9.60 14.80
CA ILE A 389 6.10 -8.89 15.80
C ILE A 389 5.53 -9.88 16.83
N ARG A 390 5.12 -11.08 16.40
CA ARG A 390 4.58 -12.11 17.31
C ARG A 390 5.65 -12.73 18.21
N GLU A 391 6.87 -12.88 17.70
CA GLU A 391 8.01 -13.46 18.41
C GLU A 391 8.59 -12.50 19.47
N PHE A 392 8.65 -11.21 19.14
CA PHE A 392 9.24 -10.18 19.99
C PHE A 392 8.17 -9.35 20.70
N ARG A 393 7.93 -9.67 21.99
CA ARG A 393 7.05 -8.90 22.89
C ARG A 393 7.81 -8.07 23.92
N SER A 394 9.08 -7.80 23.66
CA SER A 394 9.90 -6.96 24.55
C SER A 394 9.55 -5.48 24.36
N GLU A 395 9.74 -4.67 25.41
CA GLU A 395 9.70 -3.21 25.31
C GLU A 395 10.97 -2.64 24.66
N GLU A 396 12.05 -3.43 24.59
CA GLU A 396 13.31 -3.04 23.96
C GLU A 396 13.22 -3.11 22.44
N THR A 397 13.79 -2.10 21.77
CA THR A 397 13.93 -2.07 20.32
C THR A 397 14.86 -3.19 19.85
N VAL A 398 14.33 -4.12 19.05
CA VAL A 398 15.14 -5.18 18.43
C VAL A 398 15.47 -4.83 16.99
N THR A 399 16.77 -4.84 16.65
CA THR A 399 17.22 -4.65 15.26
C THR A 399 17.38 -6.00 14.57
N ILE A 400 16.72 -6.17 13.43
CA ILE A 400 16.74 -7.39 12.62
C ILE A 400 17.57 -7.09 11.35
N PRO A 401 18.75 -7.72 11.21
CA PRO A 401 19.63 -7.46 10.07
C PRO A 401 19.02 -8.01 8.78
N TRP A 402 19.34 -7.40 7.64
CA TRP A 402 18.84 -7.77 6.31
C TRP A 402 18.80 -9.29 6.07
N ASN A 403 19.90 -10.00 6.37
CA ASN A 403 20.03 -11.44 6.12
C ASN A 403 19.03 -12.30 6.90
N GLY A 404 18.45 -11.78 7.99
CA GLY A 404 17.47 -12.48 8.83
C GLY A 404 16.04 -12.44 8.28
N TRP A 405 15.70 -11.45 7.44
CA TRP A 405 14.31 -11.23 7.01
C TRP A 405 14.16 -10.90 5.51
N GLY A 406 15.08 -10.10 4.97
CA GLY A 406 14.95 -9.42 3.68
C GLY A 406 14.88 -10.33 2.46
N PRO A 407 15.84 -11.25 2.25
CA PRO A 407 15.92 -12.03 1.01
C PRO A 407 14.64 -12.78 0.65
N SER A 408 13.96 -13.39 1.62
CA SER A 408 12.70 -14.13 1.38
C SER A 408 11.45 -13.26 1.44
N ALA A 409 11.51 -12.11 2.11
CA ALA A 409 10.37 -11.22 2.28
C ALA A 409 10.24 -10.20 1.15
N THR A 410 11.28 -10.00 0.34
CA THR A 410 11.32 -8.90 -0.64
C THR A 410 11.51 -9.37 -2.07
N ARG A 411 11.06 -8.56 -3.02
CA ARG A 411 11.46 -8.60 -4.43
C ARG A 411 11.88 -7.21 -4.86
N TRP A 412 13.08 -7.10 -5.43
CA TRP A 412 13.62 -5.84 -5.89
C TRP A 412 13.58 -5.74 -7.41
N PHE A 413 13.28 -4.55 -7.89
CA PHE A 413 13.36 -4.19 -9.29
C PHE A 413 14.17 -2.91 -9.48
N VAL A 414 14.94 -2.88 -10.57
CA VAL A 414 15.69 -1.70 -11.01
C VAL A 414 14.91 -1.03 -12.13
N GLY A 415 14.43 0.18 -11.85
CA GLY A 415 13.64 0.99 -12.76
C GLY A 415 14.48 1.76 -13.78
N ASP A 416 13.95 1.89 -15.00
CA ASP A 416 14.39 2.93 -15.94
C ASP A 416 13.48 4.16 -15.79
N HIS A 417 14.09 5.33 -15.67
CA HIS A 417 13.44 6.64 -15.54
C HIS A 417 12.38 6.90 -16.62
N ILE A 418 12.53 6.29 -17.79
CA ILE A 418 11.63 6.51 -18.94
C ILE A 418 10.33 5.69 -18.81
N THR A 419 10.37 4.54 -18.13
CA THR A 419 9.25 3.60 -18.07
C THR A 419 8.29 3.84 -16.90
N GLN A 420 8.66 4.68 -15.94
CA GLN A 420 7.88 4.89 -14.71
C GLN A 420 7.02 6.14 -14.81
N ARG A 421 6.01 6.05 -15.68
CA ARG A 421 4.88 6.97 -15.61
C ARG A 421 3.95 6.51 -14.49
N SER A 422 4.02 7.22 -13.36
CA SER A 422 2.99 7.39 -12.30
C SER A 422 2.02 6.25 -11.94
N THR A 423 2.41 4.99 -12.10
CA THR A 423 1.65 3.82 -11.65
C THR A 423 2.16 3.38 -10.28
N TYR A 424 1.96 4.24 -9.28
CA TYR A 424 2.47 4.01 -7.91
C TYR A 424 1.45 3.32 -6.98
N GLY A 425 0.30 2.88 -7.50
CA GLY A 425 -0.70 2.17 -6.70
C GLY A 425 -0.43 0.67 -6.68
N ILE A 426 0.05 0.14 -5.56
CA ILE A 426 -0.20 -1.28 -5.24
C ILE A 426 -1.59 -1.36 -4.64
N TYR A 427 -2.42 -2.28 -5.13
CA TYR A 427 -3.66 -2.64 -4.49
C TYR A 427 -3.57 -4.06 -3.93
N ARG A 428 -3.57 -4.16 -2.61
CA ARG A 428 -3.33 -5.34 -1.79
C ARG A 428 -1.94 -5.93 -2.04
N SER A 429 -1.87 -6.87 -2.97
CA SER A 429 -0.65 -7.52 -3.42
C SER A 429 -0.41 -7.32 -4.91
N GLN A 430 -1.26 -6.55 -5.59
CA GLN A 430 -1.30 -6.38 -7.03
C GLN A 430 -0.72 -5.03 -7.40
N TYR A 431 0.34 -5.03 -8.18
CA TYR A 431 0.97 -3.86 -8.73
C TYR A 431 0.63 -3.75 -10.21
N LEU A 432 0.18 -2.57 -10.62
CA LEU A 432 -0.05 -2.28 -12.03
C LEU A 432 1.22 -1.80 -12.70
N GLN A 433 1.47 -2.34 -13.88
CA GLN A 433 2.53 -1.90 -14.74
C GLN A 433 1.97 -1.61 -16.12
N SER A 434 2.30 -0.45 -16.68
CA SER A 434 2.08 -0.19 -18.09
C SER A 434 3.39 -0.11 -18.85
N ILE A 435 3.37 -0.59 -20.09
CA ILE A 435 4.52 -0.63 -20.98
C ILE A 435 4.11 0.02 -22.29
N VAL A 436 4.74 1.15 -22.63
CA VAL A 436 4.50 1.87 -23.89
C VAL A 436 5.01 1.00 -25.06
N ILE A 437 4.15 0.79 -26.05
CA ILE A 437 4.45 -0.04 -27.23
C ILE A 437 4.81 0.91 -28.38
N ASN A 438 6.11 1.04 -28.67
CA ASN A 438 6.70 1.91 -29.69
C ASN A 438 6.62 3.42 -29.40
N GLU A 439 7.72 4.12 -29.69
CA GLU A 439 7.79 5.60 -29.66
C GLU A 439 7.14 6.25 -30.90
N SER A 440 6.61 5.45 -31.83
CA SER A 440 6.07 5.92 -33.10
C SER A 440 4.56 6.15 -33.03
N ARG A 441 4.13 7.42 -32.90
CA ARG A 441 2.80 8.04 -33.13
C ARG A 441 1.51 7.42 -32.56
N ASP A 442 1.44 6.13 -32.30
CA ASP A 442 0.28 5.48 -31.71
C ASP A 442 0.50 5.43 -30.19
N ASP A 443 -0.05 6.43 -29.49
CA ASP A 443 0.00 6.56 -28.02
C ASP A 443 -0.75 5.40 -27.35
N THR A 444 -0.15 4.21 -27.37
CA THR A 444 -0.71 2.97 -26.85
C THR A 444 0.25 2.25 -25.92
N GLU A 445 -0.33 1.51 -24.98
CA GLU A 445 0.41 0.75 -23.97
C GLU A 445 -0.21 -0.63 -23.70
N LEU A 446 0.62 -1.56 -23.24
CA LEU A 446 0.17 -2.80 -22.62
C LEU A 446 0.07 -2.59 -21.12
N VAL A 447 -0.95 -3.19 -20.51
CA VAL A 447 -1.12 -3.17 -19.06
C VAL A 447 -0.98 -4.60 -18.52
N SER A 448 -0.15 -4.71 -17.50
CA SER A 448 0.11 -5.96 -16.76
C SER A 448 -0.18 -5.76 -15.29
N VAL A 449 -0.68 -6.80 -14.64
CA VAL A 449 -0.86 -6.87 -13.19
C VAL A 449 0.14 -7.85 -12.62
N ILE A 450 0.98 -7.38 -11.71
CA ILE A 450 1.99 -8.17 -11.01
C ILE A 450 1.47 -8.45 -9.60
N ASP A 451 1.14 -9.70 -9.31
CA ASP A 451 0.63 -10.13 -8.00
C ASP A 451 1.75 -10.76 -7.15
N PHE A 452 1.89 -10.31 -5.91
CA PHE A 452 2.87 -10.78 -4.92
C PHE A 452 2.26 -11.68 -3.83
N ASN A 453 0.98 -12.08 -3.96
CA ASN A 453 0.33 -12.97 -3.00
C ASN A 453 0.92 -14.39 -3.05
N THR A 454 1.94 -14.63 -2.23
CA THR A 454 2.70 -15.88 -2.20
C THR A 454 1.83 -17.14 -2.03
N PRO A 455 0.85 -17.19 -1.10
CA PRO A 455 -0.07 -18.32 -1.01
C PRO A 455 -0.86 -18.57 -2.30
N THR A 456 -1.40 -17.53 -2.92
CA THR A 456 -2.16 -17.63 -4.18
C THR A 456 -1.27 -18.16 -5.30
N ILE A 457 -0.07 -17.60 -5.46
CA ILE A 457 0.91 -18.02 -6.47
C ILE A 457 1.26 -19.52 -6.33
N LYS A 458 1.48 -19.99 -5.09
CA LYS A 458 1.77 -21.41 -4.83
C LYS A 458 0.62 -22.33 -5.24
N ARG A 459 -0.64 -21.90 -5.04
CA ARG A 459 -1.83 -22.66 -5.49
C ARG A 459 -1.87 -22.75 -7.01
N TYR A 460 -1.61 -21.65 -7.72
CA TYR A 460 -1.55 -21.64 -9.18
C TYR A 460 -0.44 -22.54 -9.73
N ALA A 461 0.77 -22.47 -9.16
CA ALA A 461 1.88 -23.32 -9.56
C ALA A 461 1.59 -24.82 -9.39
N TYR A 462 0.85 -25.19 -8.34
CA TYR A 462 0.43 -26.57 -8.12
C TYR A 462 -0.59 -27.05 -9.17
N ASN A 463 -1.54 -26.19 -9.55
CA ASN A 463 -2.58 -26.53 -10.53
C ASN A 463 -2.04 -26.53 -11.98
N SER A 464 -1.07 -25.68 -12.31
CA SER A 464 -0.48 -25.62 -13.65
C SER A 464 0.51 -26.75 -13.93
N GLY A 465 1.18 -27.26 -12.89
CA GLY A 465 2.13 -28.39 -13.00
C GLY A 465 1.51 -29.69 -13.54
N THR A 466 0.18 -29.81 -13.53
CA THR A 466 -0.52 -30.96 -14.13
C THR A 466 -0.75 -30.88 -15.63
N THR A 467 -0.54 -29.73 -16.29
CA THR A 467 -0.93 -29.52 -17.70
C THR A 467 0.17 -29.02 -18.64
N SER A 468 1.31 -28.53 -18.16
CA SER A 468 2.37 -28.02 -19.07
C SER A 468 3.35 -29.10 -19.54
N LYS A 469 3.22 -29.50 -20.82
CA LYS A 469 4.25 -30.27 -21.53
C LYS A 469 5.37 -29.33 -22.02
N THR A 470 6.44 -29.25 -21.24
CA THR A 470 7.70 -28.52 -21.49
C THR A 470 8.56 -29.26 -22.51
N THR A 471 8.56 -28.86 -23.79
CA THR A 471 9.59 -29.39 -24.72
C THR A 471 10.16 -28.43 -25.76
N GLU A 472 9.59 -27.24 -26.00
CA GLU A 472 10.11 -26.33 -27.05
C GLU A 472 10.50 -24.91 -26.57
N GLN A 473 10.53 -24.67 -25.25
CA GLN A 473 10.59 -23.31 -24.69
C GLN A 473 11.88 -23.00 -23.90
N GLU A 474 12.99 -23.70 -24.15
CA GLU A 474 14.23 -23.57 -23.36
C GLU A 474 15.20 -22.45 -23.81
N SER A 475 15.23 -22.05 -25.09
CA SER A 475 16.25 -21.10 -25.59
C SER A 475 15.90 -19.62 -25.35
N THR A 476 14.62 -19.27 -25.37
CA THR A 476 14.12 -17.93 -25.03
C THR A 476 14.09 -17.66 -23.52
N ASP A 477 14.25 -18.70 -22.71
CA ASP A 477 14.26 -18.65 -21.23
C ASP A 477 15.53 -17.96 -20.68
N ILE A 478 16.69 -18.06 -21.35
CA ILE A 478 17.96 -17.61 -20.77
C ILE A 478 18.02 -16.08 -20.60
N THR A 479 17.59 -15.30 -21.61
CA THR A 479 17.62 -13.84 -21.56
C THR A 479 16.64 -13.30 -20.53
N GLU A 480 15.42 -13.85 -20.49
CA GLU A 480 14.36 -13.50 -19.54
C GLU A 480 14.80 -13.78 -18.10
N ARG A 481 15.31 -14.99 -17.88
CA ARG A 481 15.92 -15.37 -16.61
C ARG A 481 17.02 -14.40 -16.22
N THR A 482 17.89 -14.00 -17.16
CA THR A 482 18.95 -13.01 -16.88
C THR A 482 18.37 -11.66 -16.45
N LEU A 483 17.33 -11.16 -17.12
CA LEU A 483 16.67 -9.91 -16.74
C LEU A 483 16.04 -9.98 -15.35
N VAL A 484 15.38 -11.09 -14.99
CA VAL A 484 14.82 -11.27 -13.64
C VAL A 484 15.92 -11.34 -12.58
N LEU A 485 17.02 -12.06 -12.88
CA LEU A 485 18.19 -12.15 -12.00
C LEU A 485 18.83 -10.78 -11.76
N GLU A 486 18.78 -9.87 -12.73
CA GLU A 486 19.29 -8.48 -12.61
C GLU A 486 18.27 -7.47 -12.03
N GLY A 487 17.05 -7.91 -11.69
CA GLY A 487 16.00 -7.02 -11.19
C GLY A 487 15.35 -6.16 -12.29
N LYS A 488 15.65 -6.45 -13.56
CA LYS A 488 14.97 -5.85 -14.73
C LYS A 488 13.73 -6.65 -15.14
N GLY A 489 13.38 -7.68 -14.38
CA GLY A 489 12.30 -8.63 -14.63
C GLY A 489 10.90 -8.02 -14.67
N MET A 490 10.68 -6.84 -14.08
CA MET A 490 9.43 -6.09 -14.28
C MET A 490 9.18 -5.85 -15.77
N ILE A 491 10.23 -5.69 -16.59
CA ILE A 491 10.11 -5.37 -18.02
C ILE A 491 10.04 -6.67 -18.88
N ALA A 492 10.07 -7.86 -18.28
CA ALA A 492 10.18 -9.14 -18.99
C ALA A 492 9.00 -9.47 -19.92
N GLY A 493 7.85 -8.76 -19.79
CA GLY A 493 6.77 -8.76 -20.78
C GLY A 493 7.20 -8.41 -22.22
N ARG A 494 8.45 -7.97 -22.45
CA ARG A 494 9.07 -7.83 -23.77
C ARG A 494 9.09 -9.10 -24.62
N ARG A 495 8.90 -10.31 -24.07
CA ARG A 495 8.82 -11.55 -24.86
C ARG A 495 7.75 -11.50 -25.96
N PHE A 496 6.73 -10.65 -25.82
CA PHE A 496 5.64 -10.50 -26.79
C PHE A 496 5.91 -9.49 -27.91
N GLN A 497 6.97 -8.68 -27.81
CA GLN A 497 7.32 -7.72 -28.88
C GLN A 497 7.84 -8.38 -30.17
N PRO A 498 8.66 -9.46 -30.15
CA PRO A 498 9.21 -10.02 -31.37
C PRO A 498 8.32 -11.05 -32.08
N GLY A 499 7.35 -11.65 -31.37
CA GLY A 499 6.56 -12.79 -31.87
C GLY A 499 5.10 -12.49 -32.19
N ILE A 500 4.55 -11.41 -31.62
CA ILE A 500 3.26 -10.87 -32.05
C ILE A 500 3.61 -9.81 -33.08
N ASP A 501 3.25 -10.03 -34.34
CA ASP A 501 3.32 -8.97 -35.34
C ASP A 501 2.35 -7.88 -34.85
N LEU A 502 2.89 -6.90 -34.13
CA LEU A 502 2.12 -5.97 -33.30
C LEU A 502 1.04 -5.26 -34.13
N ALA A 503 1.22 -5.18 -35.45
CA ALA A 503 0.25 -4.68 -36.43
C ALA A 503 -1.11 -5.41 -36.39
N GLU A 504 -1.18 -6.65 -35.91
CA GLU A 504 -2.42 -7.44 -35.88
C GLU A 504 -3.15 -7.42 -34.53
N VAL A 505 -2.58 -6.83 -33.47
CA VAL A 505 -3.29 -6.75 -32.18
C VAL A 505 -4.40 -5.70 -32.28
N PRO A 506 -5.68 -6.10 -32.11
CA PRO A 506 -6.78 -5.16 -32.23
C PRO A 506 -6.71 -4.06 -31.16
N ILE A 507 -6.96 -2.82 -31.58
CA ILE A 507 -7.13 -1.68 -30.67
C ILE A 507 -8.50 -1.83 -29.99
N ALA A 508 -8.54 -1.66 -28.66
CA ALA A 508 -9.78 -1.64 -27.92
C ALA A 508 -10.72 -0.56 -28.46
N THR A 509 -11.83 -0.95 -29.10
CA THR A 509 -12.89 0.00 -29.46
C THR A 509 -13.94 -0.02 -28.36
N VAL A 510 -14.40 1.15 -27.92
CA VAL A 510 -15.37 1.28 -26.81
C VAL A 510 -16.62 0.43 -27.11
N GLY A 511 -16.91 -0.54 -26.22
CA GLY A 511 -18.13 -1.36 -26.28
C GLY A 511 -18.04 -2.72 -27.01
N GLN A 512 -16.87 -3.13 -27.52
CA GLN A 512 -16.68 -4.49 -28.07
C GLN A 512 -15.78 -5.35 -27.18
N ALA A 513 -16.32 -6.46 -26.66
CA ALA A 513 -15.53 -7.51 -26.03
C ALA A 513 -14.80 -8.29 -27.13
N LEU A 514 -13.48 -8.15 -27.19
CA LEU A 514 -12.63 -9.00 -28.03
C LEU A 514 -12.32 -10.28 -27.27
N ASP A 515 -12.10 -11.40 -27.97
CA ASP A 515 -11.58 -12.61 -27.34
C ASP A 515 -10.24 -12.28 -26.67
N HIS A 516 -10.28 -12.15 -25.35
CA HIS A 516 -9.18 -11.63 -24.57
C HIS A 516 -8.12 -12.72 -24.39
N GLN A 517 -7.02 -12.62 -25.16
CA GLN A 517 -5.83 -13.42 -24.86
C GLN A 517 -5.17 -12.86 -23.60
N ILE A 518 -5.18 -13.66 -22.54
CA ILE A 518 -4.52 -13.38 -21.27
C ILE A 518 -3.26 -14.24 -21.21
N PHE A 519 -2.12 -13.60 -20.94
CA PHE A 519 -0.88 -14.30 -20.64
C PHE A 519 -0.60 -14.25 -19.14
N ALA A 520 -0.18 -15.38 -18.56
CA ALA A 520 0.20 -15.45 -17.16
C ALA A 520 1.54 -16.15 -17.00
N GLU A 521 2.46 -15.53 -16.27
CA GLU A 521 3.77 -16.06 -15.92
C GLU A 521 3.96 -16.05 -14.41
N THR A 522 4.65 -17.05 -13.88
CA THR A 522 4.99 -17.11 -12.45
C THR A 522 6.49 -17.19 -12.26
N VAL A 523 7.03 -16.24 -11.50
CA VAL A 523 8.40 -16.25 -11.03
C VAL A 523 8.43 -16.78 -9.60
N GLY A 524 9.00 -17.98 -9.45
CA GLY A 524 9.16 -18.65 -8.16
C GLY A 524 10.20 -18.00 -7.24
N SER A 525 10.26 -18.52 -6.01
CA SER A 525 11.27 -18.11 -5.03
C SER A 525 12.66 -18.71 -5.28
N ASP A 526 12.74 -19.70 -6.16
CA ASP A 526 13.98 -20.32 -6.63
C ASP A 526 14.77 -19.40 -7.57
N MET A 527 14.08 -18.48 -8.27
CA MET A 527 14.72 -17.45 -9.09
C MET A 527 15.03 -16.20 -8.26
N LYS A 528 16.26 -16.10 -7.76
CA LYS A 528 16.72 -14.99 -6.92
C LYS A 528 17.21 -13.80 -7.75
N THR A 529 16.66 -12.63 -7.49
CA THR A 529 17.20 -11.37 -8.01
C THR A 529 18.46 -10.99 -7.22
N ILE A 530 19.51 -10.56 -7.90
CA ILE A 530 20.80 -10.14 -7.32
C ILE A 530 21.16 -8.76 -7.87
N ILE A 531 20.96 -7.71 -7.07
CA ILE A 531 21.35 -6.35 -7.41
C ILE A 531 22.76 -6.09 -6.87
N ARG A 532 23.67 -5.65 -7.74
CA ARG A 532 25.07 -5.37 -7.37
C ARG A 532 25.36 -3.87 -7.31
N ASP A 533 24.73 -3.10 -8.19
CA ASP A 533 24.98 -1.68 -8.31
C ASP A 533 24.35 -0.92 -7.13
N GLY A 534 25.09 0.04 -6.57
CA GLY A 534 24.61 0.90 -5.48
C GLY A 534 24.91 0.42 -4.07
N PHE A 535 25.13 -0.88 -3.87
CA PHE A 535 25.22 -1.50 -2.53
C PHE A 535 26.63 -1.99 -2.20
N LYS A 536 26.95 -2.00 -0.91
CA LYS A 536 28.24 -2.51 -0.41
C LYS A 536 28.41 -4.00 -0.66
N TYR A 537 27.31 -4.75 -0.56
CA TYR A 537 27.25 -6.18 -0.85
C TYR A 537 26.09 -6.47 -1.80
N PRO A 538 26.18 -7.52 -2.64
CA PRO A 538 25.08 -7.89 -3.52
C PRO A 538 23.78 -8.16 -2.74
N VAL A 539 22.70 -7.51 -3.17
CA VAL A 539 21.37 -7.63 -2.55
C VAL A 539 20.61 -8.77 -3.21
N ALA A 540 20.39 -9.85 -2.47
CA ALA A 540 19.57 -10.96 -2.89
C ALA A 540 18.10 -10.77 -2.47
N SER A 541 17.15 -11.01 -3.37
CA SER A 541 15.71 -11.01 -3.08
C SER A 541 14.97 -12.08 -3.88
N CYS A 542 13.94 -12.69 -3.31
CA CYS A 542 13.28 -13.87 -3.89
C CYS A 542 11.79 -14.03 -3.56
N LEU A 543 11.08 -12.97 -3.21
CA LEU A 543 9.63 -13.01 -3.03
C LEU A 543 8.95 -13.41 -4.36
N PRO A 544 8.20 -14.52 -4.45
CA PRO A 544 7.61 -14.95 -5.71
C PRO A 544 6.53 -13.97 -6.18
N TYR A 545 6.34 -13.87 -7.48
CA TYR A 545 5.31 -13.04 -8.09
C TYR A 545 4.70 -13.70 -9.32
N ARG A 546 3.49 -13.29 -9.69
CA ARG A 546 2.80 -13.69 -10.92
C ARG A 546 2.50 -12.47 -11.75
N VAL A 547 2.87 -12.48 -13.02
CA VAL A 547 2.53 -11.42 -13.97
C VAL A 547 1.36 -11.89 -14.82
N VAL A 548 0.31 -11.08 -14.92
CA VAL A 548 -0.82 -11.31 -15.81
C VAL A 548 -0.91 -10.14 -16.77
N THR A 549 -0.72 -10.39 -18.07
CA THR A 549 -0.74 -9.36 -19.11
C THR A 549 -1.96 -9.55 -20.00
N LYS A 550 -2.71 -8.46 -20.20
CA LYS A 550 -3.77 -8.41 -21.20
C LYS A 550 -3.15 -8.06 -22.54
N LEU A 551 -3.24 -8.94 -23.54
CA LEU A 551 -2.70 -8.70 -24.90
C LEU A 551 -3.66 -7.81 -25.71
N GLN A 552 -3.89 -6.60 -25.22
CA GLN A 552 -4.74 -5.60 -25.84
C GLN A 552 -4.04 -4.25 -25.76
N ARG A 553 -3.94 -3.56 -26.90
CA ARG A 553 -3.44 -2.19 -26.93
C ARG A 553 -4.44 -1.28 -26.24
N MET A 554 -4.02 -0.68 -25.14
CA MET A 554 -4.79 0.34 -24.44
C MET A 554 -4.33 1.72 -24.89
N PRO A 555 -5.23 2.71 -24.98
CA PRO A 555 -4.84 4.12 -25.08
C PRO A 555 -3.89 4.48 -23.94
N MET A 556 -2.98 5.41 -24.20
CA MET A 556 -2.06 5.89 -23.19
C MET A 556 -2.79 6.71 -22.12
N HIS A 557 -2.60 6.33 -20.87
CA HIS A 557 -3.11 7.02 -19.69
C HIS A 557 -1.95 7.57 -18.86
N TYR A 558 -2.18 8.66 -18.14
CA TYR A 558 -1.22 9.20 -17.18
C TYR A 558 -1.01 8.25 -16.01
N ARG A 559 -2.09 7.59 -15.58
CA ARG A 559 -2.05 6.64 -14.48
C ARG A 559 -3.05 5.53 -14.72
N TRP A 560 -2.59 4.30 -14.53
CA TRP A 560 -3.47 3.15 -14.38
C TRP A 560 -3.74 2.88 -12.92
N ARG A 561 -4.97 2.50 -12.67
CA ARG A 561 -5.46 2.02 -11.40
C ARG A 561 -6.40 0.86 -11.75
N ILE A 562 -6.38 -0.26 -11.03
CA ILE A 562 -7.44 -1.25 -11.27
C ILE A 562 -8.68 -0.74 -10.50
N HIS A 563 -9.87 -1.33 -10.67
CA HIS A 563 -11.18 -0.89 -10.14
C HIS A 563 -12.24 -1.99 -10.15
N GLY A 564 -12.07 -2.95 -9.24
CA GLY A 564 -13.06 -3.95 -8.90
C GLY A 564 -12.97 -5.06 -9.93
N GLU A 565 -13.83 -4.97 -10.94
CA GLU A 565 -13.74 -5.74 -12.18
C GLU A 565 -13.35 -4.84 -13.37
N TYR A 566 -12.84 -3.62 -13.13
CA TYR A 566 -12.47 -2.66 -14.17
C TYR A 566 -10.99 -2.30 -14.06
N LEU A 567 -10.36 -1.92 -15.15
CA LEU A 567 -9.11 -1.18 -15.18
C LEU A 567 -9.46 0.27 -15.51
N VAL A 568 -8.93 1.23 -14.76
CA VAL A 568 -9.24 2.65 -14.90
C VAL A 568 -8.02 3.38 -15.42
N GLY A 569 -8.16 3.91 -16.63
CA GLY A 569 -7.20 4.82 -17.23
C GLY A 569 -7.52 6.26 -16.83
N ALA A 570 -6.59 6.89 -16.11
CA ALA A 570 -6.59 8.32 -15.87
C ALA A 570 -6.03 9.04 -17.09
N PRO A 571 -6.82 9.86 -17.80
CA PRO A 571 -6.29 10.64 -18.92
C PRO A 571 -5.22 11.61 -18.43
N TRP A 572 -4.40 12.08 -19.37
CA TRP A 572 -3.52 13.20 -19.11
C TRP A 572 -4.36 14.43 -18.81
N SER A 573 -4.15 15.00 -17.63
CA SER A 573 -4.58 16.37 -17.31
C SER A 573 -3.69 17.31 -18.13
N ASP A 574 -3.97 17.43 -19.43
CA ASP A 574 -3.42 18.55 -20.19
C ASP A 574 -4.06 19.80 -19.60
N LEU A 575 -3.26 20.74 -19.07
CA LEU A 575 -3.73 21.96 -18.37
C LEU A 575 -4.75 22.79 -19.18
N LEU A 576 -4.91 22.46 -20.47
CA LEU A 576 -5.76 23.14 -21.45
C LEU A 576 -7.09 22.42 -21.72
N GLN A 577 -7.25 21.16 -21.29
CA GLN A 577 -8.49 20.40 -21.52
C GLN A 577 -9.25 20.25 -20.20
N GLU A 578 -10.38 20.94 -20.09
CA GLU A 578 -11.26 20.84 -18.94
C GLU A 578 -11.81 19.40 -18.83
N ASN A 579 -11.24 18.64 -17.89
CA ASN A 579 -11.75 17.36 -17.36
C ASN A 579 -11.95 16.23 -18.39
N PRO A 580 -10.88 15.68 -18.99
CA PRO A 580 -11.01 14.47 -19.80
C PRO A 580 -11.59 13.31 -18.96
N PRO A 581 -12.51 12.50 -19.51
CA PRO A 581 -13.19 11.45 -18.75
C PRO A 581 -12.27 10.26 -18.46
N PHE A 582 -12.51 9.58 -17.34
CA PHE A 582 -11.87 8.30 -17.06
C PHE A 582 -12.27 7.23 -18.08
N SER A 583 -11.30 6.42 -18.48
CA SER A 583 -11.58 5.23 -19.28
C SER A 583 -11.74 4.03 -18.37
N LEU A 584 -12.88 3.35 -18.45
CA LEU A 584 -13.19 2.15 -17.69
C LEU A 584 -13.15 0.93 -18.61
N TYR A 585 -12.26 -0.02 -18.32
CA TYR A 585 -12.11 -1.26 -19.09
C TYR A 585 -12.52 -2.43 -18.23
N LYS A 586 -13.66 -3.07 -18.51
CA LYS A 586 -14.07 -4.27 -17.77
C LYS A 586 -13.06 -5.41 -18.01
N LEU A 587 -12.68 -6.06 -16.92
CA LEU A 587 -11.77 -7.17 -16.86
C LEU A 587 -12.62 -8.43 -16.86
N GLU A 588 -12.99 -8.85 -18.06
CA GLU A 588 -13.69 -10.11 -18.27
C GLU A 588 -12.69 -11.24 -18.11
N LEU A 589 -12.75 -11.93 -16.98
CA LEU A 589 -12.00 -13.15 -16.79
C LEU A 589 -12.80 -14.33 -17.39
N PRO A 590 -12.15 -15.22 -18.14
CA PRO A 590 -12.79 -16.46 -18.55
C PRO A 590 -13.25 -17.19 -17.28
N SER A 591 -14.54 -17.52 -17.22
CA SER A 591 -15.23 -18.08 -16.05
C SER A 591 -14.81 -19.53 -15.69
N GLN A 592 -13.58 -19.91 -16.02
CA GLN A 592 -13.10 -21.29 -15.94
C GLN A 592 -11.61 -21.31 -15.56
N PHE A 593 -11.32 -21.76 -14.33
CA PHE A 593 -10.39 -22.85 -14.01
C PHE A 593 -10.72 -23.49 -12.66
#